data_AF-A0A2K6W2B3-F1
#
_entry.id   AF-A0A2K6W2B3-F1
#
_cell.length_a   1.000
_cell.length_b   1.000
_cell.length_c   1.000
_cell.angle_alpha   90.00
_cell.angle_beta   90.00
_cell.angle_gamma   90.00
#
_symmetry.space_group_name_H-M   'P 1'
#
loop_
_entity.id
_entity.type
_entity.pdbx_description
1 polymer ?
#
loop_
_entity_poly.entity_id
_entity_poly.type
_entity_poly.pdbx_seq_one_letter_code
_entity_poly.pdbx_strand_id
1 'polypeptide(L)'
;MHSFWILLAFFYGGEAQSQHNQFRQYTCIITNDKEPSDCTLMFKDDTERTTINDSGCFIEKNATQNGIVTYCPLQCPEAESAYVMLKRPSNNNKCLTFFTYNVVRRQNDWFLWRSGKCVFEEIQFDIGCTFPFKKNINPNIIKRNIEITE
;
A
#
# COMPACT_ATOMS: atom_id res chain seq x y z
N MET A 1 -40.30 -26.04 -31.50
CA MET A 1 -38.92 -26.56 -31.52
C MET A 1 -38.01 -25.52 -30.88
N HIS A 2 -37.17 -25.96 -29.97
CA HIS A 2 -36.38 -25.16 -29.02
C HIS A 2 -35.49 -24.10 -29.68
N SER A 3 -35.80 -22.81 -29.44
CA SER A 3 -34.87 -21.70 -29.62
C SER A 3 -34.93 -20.81 -28.38
N PHE A 4 -34.40 -21.29 -27.25
CA PHE A 4 -34.27 -20.49 -26.03
C PHE A 4 -33.03 -20.85 -25.20
N TRP A 5 -31.98 -21.41 -25.81
CA TRP A 5 -30.82 -21.95 -25.09
C TRP A 5 -29.44 -21.54 -25.64
N ILE A 6 -29.25 -20.37 -26.24
CA ILE A 6 -27.87 -19.89 -26.53
C ILE A 6 -27.74 -18.37 -26.40
N LEU A 7 -28.01 -17.82 -25.21
CA LEU A 7 -27.59 -16.46 -24.83
C LEU A 7 -26.77 -16.42 -23.53
N LEU A 8 -26.16 -17.55 -23.14
CA LEU A 8 -25.36 -17.68 -21.93
C LEU A 8 -23.86 -17.90 -22.19
N ALA A 9 -23.38 -17.58 -23.39
CA ALA A 9 -21.96 -17.35 -23.61
C ALA A 9 -21.62 -15.91 -23.19
N PHE A 10 -21.82 -15.62 -21.90
CA PHE A 10 -21.04 -14.56 -21.25
C PHE A 10 -19.58 -14.99 -21.42
N PHE A 11 -18.91 -14.33 -22.34
CA PHE A 11 -17.47 -14.37 -22.49
C PHE A 11 -16.89 -13.88 -21.16
N TYR A 12 -16.64 -14.82 -20.24
CA TYR A 12 -15.73 -14.66 -19.13
C TYR A 12 -14.32 -14.53 -19.72
N GLY A 13 -14.06 -13.40 -20.38
CA GLY A 13 -12.71 -12.92 -20.65
C GLY A 13 -12.11 -12.47 -19.34
N GLY A 14 -11.77 -13.43 -18.47
CA GLY A 14 -10.96 -13.15 -17.30
C GLY A 14 -9.55 -12.83 -17.76
N GLU A 15 -9.26 -11.56 -18.01
CA GLU A 15 -7.88 -11.10 -18.17
C GLU A 15 -7.17 -11.27 -16.83
N ALA A 16 -6.38 -12.34 -16.71
CA ALA A 16 -5.48 -12.52 -15.59
C ALA A 16 -4.40 -11.43 -15.65
N GLN A 17 -4.65 -10.31 -14.98
CA GLN A 17 -3.65 -9.27 -14.79
C GLN A 17 -2.58 -9.83 -13.84
N SER A 18 -1.37 -10.03 -14.36
CA SER A 18 -0.21 -10.30 -13.52
C SER A 18 -0.02 -9.11 -12.58
N GLN A 19 0.34 -9.36 -11.31
CA GLN A 19 0.64 -8.33 -10.30
C GLN A 19 2.01 -8.58 -9.67
N HIS A 20 2.81 -7.54 -9.47
CA HIS A 20 4.07 -7.65 -8.71
C HIS A 20 3.96 -6.91 -7.39
N ASN A 21 4.54 -7.48 -6.34
CA ASN A 21 4.59 -6.88 -5.02
C ASN A 21 5.95 -6.25 -4.80
N GLN A 22 5.95 -5.15 -4.07
CA GLN A 22 7.16 -4.57 -3.50
C GLN A 22 6.94 -4.33 -1.99
N PHE A 23 7.98 -4.46 -1.19
CA PHE A 23 7.85 -4.48 0.27
C PHE A 23 8.60 -3.33 0.95
N ARG A 24 7.93 -2.75 1.95
CA ARG A 24 8.43 -1.68 2.81
C ARG A 24 8.42 -2.13 4.26
N GLN A 25 9.30 -1.53 5.05
CA GLN A 25 9.34 -1.69 6.48
C GLN A 25 9.39 -0.31 7.13
N TYR A 26 8.39 -0.02 7.97
CA TYR A 26 8.45 1.11 8.88
C TYR A 26 8.92 0.62 10.24
N THR A 27 9.94 1.27 10.79
CA THR A 27 10.41 1.05 12.16
C THR A 27 10.24 2.34 12.93
N CYS A 28 9.38 2.34 13.94
CA CYS A 28 9.09 3.52 14.76
C CYS A 28 9.70 3.36 16.15
N ILE A 29 10.50 4.35 16.56
CA ILE A 29 11.27 4.36 17.81
C ILE A 29 10.89 5.58 18.66
N ILE A 30 10.87 5.41 19.97
CA ILE A 30 10.58 6.51 20.89
C ILE A 30 11.88 7.27 21.16
N THR A 31 11.95 8.52 20.73
CA THR A 31 13.06 9.43 21.03
C THR A 31 12.79 10.28 22.28
N ASN A 32 11.50 10.54 22.57
CA ASN A 32 11.03 11.35 23.68
C ASN A 32 9.65 10.86 24.16
N ASP A 33 9.49 10.65 25.48
CA ASP A 33 8.25 10.14 26.09
C ASP A 33 7.01 11.02 25.87
N LYS A 34 7.20 12.29 25.47
CA LYS A 34 6.12 13.25 25.25
C LYS A 34 5.75 13.44 23.78
N GLU A 35 6.52 12.85 22.86
CA GLU A 35 6.35 13.05 21.42
C GLU A 35 5.98 11.73 20.74
N PRO A 36 5.27 11.79 19.59
CA PRO A 36 5.05 10.63 18.74
C PRO A 36 6.35 9.89 18.42
N SER A 37 6.30 8.57 18.29
CA SER A 37 7.49 7.83 17.90
C SER A 37 7.91 8.17 16.47
N ASP A 38 9.21 8.37 16.30
CA ASP A 38 9.82 8.70 15.02
C ASP A 38 9.94 7.43 14.18
N CYS A 39 9.43 7.47 12.96
CA CYS A 39 9.38 6.31 12.07
C CYS A 39 10.42 6.45 10.96
N THR A 40 11.10 5.37 10.61
CA THR A 40 12.01 5.30 9.46
C THR A 40 11.49 4.30 8.44
N LEU A 41 11.54 4.66 7.15
CA LEU A 41 11.12 3.81 6.03
C LEU A 41 12.34 3.08 5.43
N MET A 42 12.22 1.76 5.27
CA MET A 42 13.17 0.93 4.53
C MET A 42 12.49 0.18 3.39
N PHE A 43 13.14 0.11 2.24
CA PHE A 43 12.72 -0.68 1.09
C PHE A 43 13.39 -2.05 1.16
N LYS A 44 12.61 -3.14 1.10
CA LYS A 44 13.17 -4.50 1.21
C LYS A 44 13.74 -5.02 -0.10
N ASP A 45 13.25 -4.52 -1.24
CA ASP A 45 13.65 -4.98 -2.57
C ASP A 45 14.77 -4.14 -3.20
N ASP A 46 15.09 -2.98 -2.62
CA ASP A 46 16.03 -2.01 -3.16
C ASP A 46 17.09 -1.69 -2.11
N THR A 47 18.29 -2.27 -2.28
CA THR A 47 19.44 -2.01 -1.40
C THR A 47 20.06 -0.63 -1.61
N GLU A 48 19.77 0.06 -2.73
CA GLU A 48 20.35 1.35 -3.06
C GLU A 48 19.52 2.52 -2.53
N ARG A 49 18.19 2.35 -2.42
CA ARG A 49 17.31 3.31 -1.74
C ARG A 49 17.42 3.17 -0.21
N THR A 50 18.61 3.42 0.31
CA THR A 50 18.88 3.42 1.76
C THR A 50 18.21 4.62 2.39
N THR A 51 17.12 4.36 3.13
CA THR A 51 16.61 5.20 4.22
C THR A 51 16.53 6.70 3.91
N ILE A 52 15.37 7.17 3.47
CA ILE A 52 15.09 8.60 3.60
C ILE A 52 14.97 8.84 5.11
N ASN A 53 15.98 9.50 5.68
CA ASN A 53 16.06 9.78 7.13
C ASN A 53 14.91 10.69 7.59
N ASP A 54 14.37 11.52 6.68
CA ASP A 54 13.10 12.20 6.90
C ASP A 54 11.99 11.32 6.33
N SER A 55 11.33 10.55 7.18
CA SER A 55 10.22 9.67 6.78
C SER A 55 9.05 10.41 6.15
N GLY A 56 9.05 11.76 6.20
CA GLY A 56 7.97 12.59 5.69
C GLY A 56 6.67 12.35 6.44
N CYS A 57 6.74 11.75 7.64
CA CYS A 57 5.57 11.53 8.46
C CYS A 57 5.04 12.88 8.94
N PHE A 58 3.75 13.12 8.77
CA PHE A 58 3.10 14.33 9.24
C PHE A 58 1.93 14.01 10.18
N ILE A 59 1.59 14.97 11.02
CA ILE A 59 0.59 14.81 12.07
C ILE A 59 -0.63 15.66 11.73
N GLU A 60 -1.81 15.04 11.79
CA GLU A 60 -3.10 15.72 11.73
C GLU A 60 -3.82 15.60 13.08
N LYS A 61 -4.62 16.61 13.42
CA LYS A 61 -5.54 16.52 14.58
C LYS A 61 -6.76 15.69 14.20
N ASN A 62 -7.06 14.68 15.00
CA ASN A 62 -8.29 13.90 14.87
C ASN A 62 -9.47 14.73 15.40
N ALA A 63 -10.37 15.13 14.50
CA ALA A 63 -11.55 15.93 14.84
C ALA A 63 -12.49 15.26 15.85
N THR A 64 -12.52 13.93 15.92
CA THR A 64 -13.52 13.18 16.70
C THR A 64 -13.04 12.83 18.11
N GLN A 65 -11.73 12.69 18.33
CA GLN A 65 -11.19 12.07 19.55
C GLN A 65 -10.22 12.95 20.36
N ASN A 66 -10.08 14.25 20.03
CA ASN A 66 -9.03 15.11 20.63
C ASN A 66 -7.63 14.46 20.61
N GLY A 67 -7.39 13.63 19.60
CA GLY A 67 -6.15 12.87 19.43
C GLY A 67 -5.37 13.37 18.21
N ILE A 68 -4.21 12.78 18.01
CA ILE A 68 -3.40 12.98 16.81
C ILE A 68 -3.44 11.72 15.95
N VAL A 69 -3.29 11.92 14.63
CA VAL A 69 -3.08 10.86 13.66
C VAL A 69 -1.79 11.17 12.91
N THR A 70 -0.87 10.22 12.89
CA THR A 70 0.35 10.31 12.09
C THR A 70 0.14 9.62 10.77
N TYR A 71 0.52 10.25 9.66
CA TYR A 71 0.51 9.68 8.32
C TYR A 71 1.94 9.59 7.79
N CYS A 72 2.35 8.39 7.42
CA CYS A 72 3.69 8.10 6.93
C CYS A 72 3.64 7.57 5.49
N PRO A 73 4.25 8.27 4.51
CA PRO A 73 4.16 7.95 3.08
C PRO A 73 4.89 6.65 2.70
N LEU A 74 4.18 5.69 2.11
CA LEU A 74 4.75 4.41 1.70
C LEU A 74 5.62 4.47 0.45
N GLN A 75 5.58 5.61 -0.26
CA GLN A 75 6.33 5.82 -1.49
C GLN A 75 6.08 4.71 -2.50
N CYS A 76 4.80 4.40 -2.70
CA CYS A 76 4.35 3.48 -3.73
C CYS A 76 3.28 4.14 -4.59
N PRO A 77 3.63 5.26 -5.27
CA PRO A 77 2.72 5.87 -6.23
C PRO A 77 2.41 4.85 -7.32
N GLU A 78 1.19 4.88 -7.86
CA GLU A 78 0.69 3.90 -8.86
C GLU A 78 0.44 2.47 -8.35
N ALA A 79 0.69 2.17 -7.07
CA ALA A 79 0.26 0.89 -6.52
C ALA A 79 -1.27 0.81 -6.53
N GLU A 80 -1.80 -0.31 -7.04
CA GLU A 80 -3.23 -0.60 -7.08
C GLU A 80 -3.79 -0.79 -5.67
N SER A 81 -3.01 -1.43 -4.79
CA SER A 81 -3.34 -1.60 -3.38
C SER A 81 -2.09 -1.57 -2.51
N ALA A 82 -2.29 -1.27 -1.23
CA ALA A 82 -1.30 -1.50 -0.18
C ALA A 82 -1.95 -2.23 1.00
N TYR A 83 -1.15 -2.96 1.78
CA TYR A 83 -1.64 -3.73 2.93
C TYR A 83 -0.55 -3.91 3.98
N VAL A 84 -0.94 -3.93 5.26
CA VAL A 84 -0.03 -4.28 6.35
C VAL A 84 0.11 -5.81 6.40
N MET A 85 1.32 -6.31 6.21
CA MET A 85 1.63 -7.73 6.27
C MET A 85 1.83 -8.20 7.69
N LEU A 86 2.68 -7.50 8.44
CA LEU A 86 3.10 -7.90 9.77
C LEU A 86 3.30 -6.67 10.66
N LYS A 87 2.98 -6.85 11.93
CA LYS A 87 3.24 -5.90 13.02
C LYS A 87 4.19 -6.57 14.01
N ARG A 88 5.25 -5.87 14.45
CA ARG A 88 6.16 -6.34 15.51
C ARG A 88 6.31 -5.26 16.61
N PRO A 89 6.10 -5.60 17.89
CA PRO A 89 5.68 -6.92 18.37
C PRO A 89 4.19 -7.19 18.03
N SER A 90 3.88 -8.42 17.62
CA SER A 90 2.53 -8.81 17.15
C SER A 90 1.46 -8.68 18.24
N ASN A 91 1.87 -8.84 19.50
CA ASN A 91 1.03 -8.76 20.69
C ASN A 91 0.90 -7.35 21.31
N ASN A 92 1.45 -6.28 20.69
CA ASN A 92 1.22 -4.92 21.19
C ASN A 92 -0.29 -4.61 21.14
N ASN A 93 -0.91 -4.47 22.30
CA ASN A 93 -2.35 -4.26 22.48
C ASN A 93 -2.80 -2.80 22.32
N LYS A 94 -1.86 -1.85 22.26
CA LYS A 94 -2.14 -0.44 21.99
C LYS A 94 -2.24 -0.15 20.49
N CYS A 95 -1.67 -1.04 19.66
CA CYS A 95 -1.74 -1.00 18.20
C CYS A 95 -2.58 -2.16 17.65
N LEU A 96 -3.86 -1.90 17.39
CA LEU A 96 -4.84 -2.80 16.79
C LEU A 96 -5.10 -2.42 15.32
N THR A 97 -5.00 -3.40 14.41
CA THR A 97 -5.26 -3.24 12.96
C THR A 97 -6.66 -2.67 12.72
N PHE A 98 -6.80 -1.79 11.74
CA PHE A 98 -8.04 -1.09 11.35
C PHE A 98 -8.58 -0.07 12.38
N PHE A 99 -8.30 -0.24 13.67
CA PHE A 99 -8.76 0.66 14.72
C PHE A 99 -7.77 1.78 15.03
N THR A 100 -6.49 1.44 15.14
CA THR A 100 -5.43 2.38 15.56
C THR A 100 -4.31 2.49 14.53
N TYR A 101 -4.25 1.58 13.58
CA TYR A 101 -3.38 1.71 12.42
C TYR A 101 -3.95 0.94 11.23
N ASN A 102 -3.69 1.46 10.04
CA ASN A 102 -3.84 0.73 8.78
C ASN A 102 -3.13 1.52 7.67
N VAL A 103 -3.25 1.06 6.44
CA VAL A 103 -2.91 1.85 5.26
C VAL A 103 -4.14 2.54 4.69
N VAL A 104 -3.94 3.71 4.10
CA VAL A 104 -4.98 4.47 3.40
C VAL A 104 -4.40 5.11 2.15
N ARG A 105 -5.18 5.13 1.07
CA ARG A 105 -4.82 5.87 -0.13
C ARG A 105 -5.23 7.34 0.03
N ARG A 106 -4.29 8.26 -0.18
CA ARG A 106 -4.56 9.71 -0.24
C ARG A 106 -3.97 10.25 -1.53
N GLN A 107 -4.84 10.82 -2.38
CA GLN A 107 -4.45 11.28 -3.72
C GLN A 107 -3.77 10.15 -4.53
N ASN A 108 -2.48 10.31 -4.83
CA ASN A 108 -1.71 9.38 -5.66
C ASN A 108 -0.76 8.46 -4.87
N ASP A 109 -0.78 8.50 -3.53
CA ASP A 109 0.10 7.64 -2.72
C ASP A 109 -0.65 6.96 -1.59
N TRP A 110 0.00 5.95 -1.02
CA TRP A 110 -0.48 5.20 0.12
C TRP A 110 0.26 5.64 1.38
N PHE A 111 -0.47 5.70 2.49
CA PHE A 111 0.06 6.14 3.76
C PHE A 111 -0.23 5.09 4.82
N LEU A 112 0.77 4.74 5.61
CA LEU A 112 0.54 4.12 6.91
C LEU A 112 0.01 5.21 7.85
N TRP A 113 -1.18 5.03 8.40
CA TRP A 113 -1.69 5.90 9.44
C TRP A 113 -1.65 5.21 10.80
N ARG A 114 -1.37 5.98 11.86
CA ARG A 114 -1.39 5.55 13.26
C ARG A 114 -2.18 6.57 14.08
N SER A 115 -2.99 6.12 15.02
CA SER A 115 -3.83 6.97 15.88
C SER A 115 -3.82 6.53 17.34
N GLY A 116 -4.22 7.44 18.23
CA GLY A 116 -4.38 7.17 19.66
C GLY A 116 -3.05 6.77 20.32
N LYS A 117 -3.11 5.83 21.28
CA LYS A 117 -1.92 5.34 21.99
C LYS A 117 -0.90 4.71 21.05
N CYS A 118 -1.35 4.14 19.93
CA CYS A 118 -0.46 3.50 18.98
C CYS A 118 0.59 4.44 18.40
N VAL A 119 0.34 5.76 18.35
CA VAL A 119 1.29 6.78 17.85
C VAL A 119 2.56 6.89 18.70
N PHE A 120 2.47 6.54 19.98
CA PHE A 120 3.55 6.68 20.96
C PHE A 120 4.30 5.36 21.24
N GLU A 121 4.04 4.32 20.45
CA GLU A 121 4.67 3.01 20.65
C GLU A 121 5.92 2.82 19.81
N GLU A 122 6.91 2.10 20.37
CA GLU A 122 7.95 1.47 19.59
C GLU A 122 7.36 0.26 18.86
N ILE A 123 7.38 0.31 17.53
CA ILE A 123 6.70 -0.69 16.72
C ILE A 123 7.22 -0.71 15.29
N GLN A 124 7.17 -1.89 14.67
CA GLN A 124 7.53 -2.09 13.28
C GLN A 124 6.35 -2.61 12.47
N PHE A 125 6.19 -2.09 11.25
CA PHE A 125 5.20 -2.53 10.28
C PHE A 125 5.88 -2.97 8.98
N ASP A 126 5.65 -4.23 8.58
CA ASP A 126 5.98 -4.68 7.22
C ASP A 126 4.76 -4.45 6.33
N ILE A 127 4.95 -3.80 5.18
CA ILE A 127 3.87 -3.34 4.30
C ILE A 127 4.17 -3.79 2.87
N GLY A 128 3.16 -4.34 2.20
CA GLY A 128 3.22 -4.65 0.78
C GLY A 128 2.50 -3.58 -0.03
N CYS A 129 3.06 -3.22 -1.18
CA CYS A 129 2.33 -2.49 -2.22
C CYS A 129 2.26 -3.36 -3.48
N THR A 130 1.06 -3.52 -4.01
CA THR A 130 0.77 -4.32 -5.21
C THR A 130 0.69 -3.40 -6.41
N PHE A 131 1.46 -3.69 -7.44
CA PHE A 131 1.48 -2.93 -8.68
C PHE A 131 0.94 -3.77 -9.84
N PRO A 132 0.17 -3.17 -10.76
CA PRO A 132 -0.20 -3.85 -11.99
C PRO A 132 1.04 -4.04 -12.86
N PHE A 133 1.20 -5.19 -13.50
CA PHE A 133 2.24 -5.31 -14.53
C PHE A 133 1.87 -4.40 -15.71
N LYS A 134 2.71 -3.40 -16.00
CA LYS A 134 2.63 -2.66 -17.25
C LYS A 134 3.09 -3.59 -18.38
N LYS A 135 2.15 -4.16 -19.14
CA LYS A 135 2.48 -4.79 -20.42
C LYS A 135 3.06 -3.68 -21.30
N ASN A 136 4.37 -3.69 -21.53
CA ASN A 136 4.98 -2.87 -22.57
C ASN A 136 4.42 -3.36 -23.91
N ILE A 137 3.27 -2.82 -24.33
CA ILE A 137 2.83 -3.01 -25.69
C ILE A 137 3.71 -2.09 -26.52
N ASN A 138 4.74 -2.65 -27.13
CA ASN A 138 5.45 -1.94 -28.19
C ASN A 138 4.39 -1.58 -29.26
N PRO A 139 4.15 -0.30 -29.57
CA PRO A 139 3.14 0.10 -30.55
C PRO A 139 3.39 -0.53 -31.94
N ASN A 140 4.62 -0.96 -32.24
CA ASN A 140 4.94 -1.69 -33.47
C ASN A 140 4.37 -3.13 -33.50
N ILE A 141 4.02 -3.72 -32.35
CA ILE A 141 3.36 -5.03 -32.29
C ILE A 141 1.85 -4.89 -32.59
N ILE A 142 1.21 -3.81 -32.14
CA ILE A 142 -0.22 -3.54 -32.45
C ILE A 142 -0.41 -3.38 -33.96
N LYS A 143 0.46 -2.60 -34.63
CA LYS A 143 0.37 -2.39 -36.08
C LYS A 143 0.43 -3.71 -36.86
N ARG A 144 1.37 -4.61 -36.51
CA ARG A 144 1.44 -5.94 -37.15
C ARG A 144 0.19 -6.79 -36.91
N ASN A 145 -0.40 -6.73 -35.72
CA ASN A 145 -1.58 -7.54 -35.43
C ASN A 145 -2.84 -7.04 -36.15
N ILE A 146 -2.96 -5.74 -36.41
CA ILE A 146 -4.06 -5.17 -37.20
C ILE A 146 -3.92 -5.55 -38.68
N GLU A 147 -2.69 -5.50 -39.21
CA GLU A 147 -2.39 -5.79 -40.62
C GLU A 147 -2.50 -7.28 -41.01
N ILE A 148 -2.56 -8.19 -40.03
CA ILE A 148 -2.77 -9.64 -40.26
C ILE A 148 -4.26 -10.02 -40.19
N THR A 149 -5.12 -9.15 -39.65
CA THR A 149 -6.57 -9.39 -39.54
C THR A 149 -7.41 -8.76 -40.66
N GLU A 150 -6.80 -8.03 -41.59
CA GLU A 150 -7.42 -7.61 -42.87
C GLU A 150 -7.07 -8.60 -43.99
#